data_AF-A0A2S8ZTR7-F1
#
_entry.id   AF-A0A2S8ZTR7-F1
#
_cell.length_a   1.000
_cell.length_b   1.000
_cell.length_c   1.000
_cell.angle_alpha   90.00
_cell.angle_beta   90.00
_cell.angle_gamma   90.00
#
_symmetry.space_group_name_H-M   'P 1'
#
loop_
_entity.id
_entity.type
_entity.pdbx_description
1 polymer ?
#
loop_
_entity_poly.entity_id
_entity_poly.type
_entity_poly.pdbx_seq_one_letter_code
_entity_poly.pdbx_strand_id
1 'polypeptide(L)'
;MRMPNAHRSFRTIACTVAALGLVLAGSVSATAATNEPSTPVPITPPDGTVMSYVVNIGHANPGQTRKAEKAVTEAGGVVVQSWPEIGVVIAQSDRAAFRDTVKAKGKNVVASVGATRTVEVKDKVTGPQAPWGPGASGWKQGKNKPVNGDEPTEPVPAAASDSLESQQWDMMMIQADQAHQVTDGNRNVLVGVLDSGIDPTHPDLQANIDVADSVNCTTGGRPDQAEGGWYPTTSDHGTHVAGTIAAARNGVGIVGVAPNVRLASVKVVNDDGFIYPEYAVCGFMWAAQRGMDVTNNSYYIDPFEFWCDDQPDQAAVREAVARAVNWSNSKGVVSAAAAGNSGLDLTVNTRDEGSPDDAAQPTPRTINQGCKDIPAQVPGVVTVSSLTQTGQLSYFSNRGLGEIDVAAPGSRILSTIPGGKYGLKSGTSMASPHVAGVLALMKSAHPELTPAQMVQKLEDDATPTACSTPQYDEGAACVGTPELNSYYGHGIVNALKAVQ
;
A
#
# COMPACT_ATOMS: atom_id res chain seq x y z
N MET A 1 -92.29 -5.29 63.16
CA MET A 1 -93.16 -5.96 62.17
C MET A 1 -92.26 -6.39 61.00
N ARG A 2 -92.10 -7.72 60.80
CA ARG A 2 -91.38 -8.49 59.76
C ARG A 2 -89.88 -8.22 59.47
N MET A 3 -89.10 -9.31 59.55
CA MET A 3 -87.67 -9.50 59.22
C MET A 3 -87.46 -9.82 57.69
N PRO A 4 -86.27 -10.30 57.20
CA PRO A 4 -85.08 -9.55 56.77
C PRO A 4 -84.51 -10.02 55.40
N ASN A 5 -83.35 -9.50 54.96
CA ASN A 5 -82.21 -10.19 54.28
C ASN A 5 -81.42 -9.19 53.40
N ALA A 6 -80.16 -8.85 53.67
CA ALA A 6 -78.89 -9.62 53.60
C ALA A 6 -78.22 -9.54 52.21
N HIS A 7 -77.13 -8.76 52.10
CA HIS A 7 -75.99 -9.04 51.21
C HIS A 7 -74.72 -8.36 51.76
N ARG A 8 -73.70 -9.18 52.06
CA ARG A 8 -72.32 -8.77 52.38
C ARG A 8 -71.46 -8.97 51.13
N SER A 9 -70.59 -8.00 50.84
CA SER A 9 -69.63 -8.02 49.75
C SER A 9 -68.43 -8.93 50.07
N PHE A 10 -68.04 -9.75 49.10
CA PHE A 10 -66.82 -10.57 49.12
C PHE A 10 -65.70 -9.91 48.31
N ARG A 11 -64.48 -9.99 48.86
CA ARG A 11 -63.21 -9.61 48.21
C ARG A 11 -62.75 -10.71 47.24
N THR A 12 -62.23 -10.23 46.12
CA THR A 12 -61.16 -10.71 45.23
C THR A 12 -60.55 -12.09 45.49
N ILE A 13 -60.56 -12.95 44.46
CA ILE A 13 -59.40 -13.54 43.75
C ILE A 13 -60.00 -14.48 42.69
N ALA A 14 -59.74 -14.21 41.41
CA ALA A 14 -60.05 -15.14 40.33
C ALA A 14 -58.92 -15.13 39.30
N CYS A 15 -58.38 -16.33 39.08
CA CYS A 15 -57.43 -16.72 38.06
C CYS A 15 -57.99 -16.53 36.64
N THR A 16 -57.12 -16.23 35.68
CA THR A 16 -57.37 -16.57 34.27
C THR A 16 -56.07 -16.91 33.52
N VAL A 17 -55.89 -18.22 33.35
CA VAL A 17 -55.37 -18.97 32.19
C VAL A 17 -54.50 -18.22 31.17
N ALA A 18 -53.20 -18.56 31.14
CA ALA A 18 -52.31 -18.33 30.01
C ALA A 18 -52.44 -19.48 29.00
N ALA A 19 -52.80 -19.18 27.76
CA ALA A 19 -52.75 -20.12 26.65
C ALA A 19 -51.32 -20.20 26.10
N LEU A 20 -50.76 -21.40 26.06
CA LEU A 20 -49.49 -21.73 25.39
C LEU A 20 -49.63 -21.49 23.87
N GLY A 21 -48.99 -20.43 23.38
CA GLY A 21 -48.59 -20.32 21.98
C GLY A 21 -47.13 -20.75 21.85
N LEU A 22 -46.90 -21.97 21.35
CA LEU A 22 -45.57 -22.46 21.02
C LEU A 22 -45.06 -21.70 19.78
N VAL A 23 -44.35 -20.60 19.99
CA VAL A 23 -43.49 -20.03 18.94
C VAL A 23 -42.14 -20.70 19.10
N LEU A 24 -41.82 -21.61 18.18
CA LEU A 24 -40.47 -22.11 17.96
C LEU A 24 -39.61 -20.90 17.55
N ALA A 25 -38.99 -20.26 18.54
CA ALA A 25 -37.86 -19.38 18.31
C ALA A 25 -36.74 -20.27 17.76
N GLY A 26 -36.64 -20.34 16.43
CA GLY A 26 -35.45 -20.82 15.77
C GLY A 26 -34.32 -19.89 16.19
N SER A 27 -33.54 -20.32 17.18
CA SER A 27 -32.20 -19.80 17.40
C SER A 27 -31.42 -20.03 16.11
N VAL A 28 -31.30 -18.97 15.30
CA VAL A 28 -30.26 -18.93 14.28
C VAL A 28 -28.98 -18.83 15.10
N SER A 29 -28.43 -19.99 15.45
CA SER A 29 -27.04 -20.07 15.85
C SER A 29 -26.28 -19.48 14.68
N ALA A 30 -25.73 -18.28 14.85
CA ALA A 30 -24.67 -17.80 14.00
C ALA A 30 -23.57 -18.86 14.09
N THR A 31 -23.56 -19.78 13.12
CA THR A 31 -22.41 -20.64 12.89
C THR A 31 -21.28 -19.67 12.64
N ALA A 32 -20.39 -19.53 13.62
CA ALA A 32 -19.10 -18.92 13.41
C ALA A 32 -18.55 -19.56 12.13
N ALA A 33 -18.36 -18.76 11.08
CA ALA A 33 -17.73 -19.23 9.86
C ALA A 33 -16.38 -19.78 10.30
N THR A 34 -16.26 -21.10 10.31
CA THR A 34 -14.97 -21.76 10.47
C THR A 34 -14.21 -21.40 9.21
N ASN A 35 -13.31 -20.41 9.30
CA ASN A 35 -12.41 -20.08 8.20
C ASN A 35 -11.63 -21.35 7.86
N GLU A 36 -11.98 -21.98 6.75
CA GLU A 36 -11.20 -23.09 6.19
C GLU A 36 -9.74 -22.65 6.09
N PRO A 37 -8.77 -23.49 6.49
CA PRO A 37 -7.35 -23.16 6.34
C PRO A 37 -7.02 -22.82 4.89
N SER A 38 -6.14 -21.83 4.69
CA SER A 38 -5.65 -21.51 3.35
C SER A 38 -4.83 -22.68 2.79
N THR A 39 -4.81 -22.85 1.47
CA THR A 39 -3.99 -23.88 0.81
C THR A 39 -2.51 -23.61 1.12
N PRO A 40 -1.80 -24.55 1.77
CA PRO A 40 -0.39 -24.37 2.04
C PRO A 40 0.43 -24.32 0.75
N VAL A 41 1.40 -23.39 0.71
CA VAL A 41 2.42 -23.32 -0.34
C VAL A 41 3.79 -23.48 0.33
N PRO A 42 4.26 -24.73 0.57
CA PRO A 42 5.49 -24.97 1.28
C PRO A 42 6.71 -24.53 0.47
N ILE A 43 7.59 -23.73 1.09
CA ILE A 43 8.86 -23.34 0.50
C ILE A 43 9.96 -24.20 1.13
N THR A 44 10.40 -25.23 0.40
CA THR A 44 11.41 -26.22 0.85
C THR A 44 12.53 -26.37 -0.19
N PRO A 45 13.45 -25.39 -0.28
CA PRO A 45 14.54 -25.42 -1.23
C PRO A 45 15.61 -26.44 -0.80
N PRO A 46 16.26 -27.14 -1.75
CA PRO A 46 17.39 -28.00 -1.43
C PRO A 46 18.64 -27.19 -1.04
N ASP A 47 19.60 -27.85 -0.39
CA ASP A 47 20.92 -27.24 -0.13
C ASP A 47 21.57 -26.81 -1.45
N GLY A 48 22.17 -25.62 -1.44
CA GLY A 48 22.80 -24.98 -2.60
C GLY A 48 21.89 -24.01 -3.35
N THR A 49 20.58 -24.00 -3.11
CA THR A 49 19.64 -23.02 -3.67
C THR A 49 19.59 -21.79 -2.77
N VAL A 50 20.08 -20.64 -3.24
CA VAL A 50 20.09 -19.40 -2.45
C VAL A 50 18.69 -18.79 -2.40
N MET A 51 18.14 -18.66 -1.20
CA MET A 51 16.82 -18.07 -0.94
C MET A 51 16.94 -16.81 -0.09
N SER A 52 15.93 -15.95 -0.17
CA SER A 52 15.78 -14.74 0.65
C SER A 52 14.77 -14.97 1.78
N TYR A 53 15.05 -14.38 2.95
CA TYR A 53 14.28 -14.55 4.17
C TYR A 53 14.13 -13.23 4.93
N VAL A 54 12.95 -13.03 5.52
CA VAL A 54 12.75 -12.10 6.64
C VAL A 54 12.97 -12.83 7.96
N VAL A 55 13.69 -12.20 8.88
CA VAL A 55 13.89 -12.66 10.26
C VAL A 55 13.36 -11.57 11.19
N ASN A 56 12.19 -11.83 11.80
CA ASN A 56 11.55 -10.88 12.69
C ASN A 56 12.01 -11.11 14.13
N ILE A 57 12.36 -10.01 14.78
CA ILE A 57 12.83 -9.96 16.16
C ILE A 57 11.64 -9.62 17.06
N GLY A 58 11.51 -10.33 18.19
CA GLY A 58 10.38 -10.13 19.11
C GLY A 58 10.37 -8.75 19.76
N HIS A 59 11.54 -8.16 20.00
CA HIS A 59 11.69 -6.80 20.52
C HIS A 59 12.67 -6.01 19.66
N ALA A 60 12.16 -5.06 18.88
CA ALA A 60 12.96 -4.18 18.03
C ALA A 60 13.94 -3.34 18.88
N ASN A 61 15.23 -3.58 18.71
CA ASN A 61 16.32 -2.72 19.18
C ASN A 61 17.67 -3.24 18.64
N PRO A 62 18.70 -2.38 18.58
CA PRO A 62 20.01 -2.76 18.03
C PRO A 62 20.68 -3.95 18.74
N GLY A 63 20.45 -4.13 20.04
CA GLY A 63 21.05 -5.22 20.81
C GLY A 63 20.49 -6.59 20.44
N GLN A 64 19.18 -6.68 20.25
CA GLN A 64 18.52 -7.91 19.79
C GLN A 64 18.78 -8.15 18.29
N THR A 65 18.86 -7.10 17.48
CA THR A 65 19.26 -7.22 16.07
C THR A 65 20.62 -7.88 15.89
N ARG A 66 21.65 -7.45 16.63
CA ARG A 66 22.97 -8.10 16.58
C ARG A 66 22.96 -9.58 16.96
N LYS A 67 22.04 -9.99 17.84
CA LYS A 67 21.89 -11.41 18.20
C LYS A 67 21.21 -12.20 17.08
N ALA A 68 20.22 -11.61 16.40
CA ALA A 68 19.60 -12.22 15.22
C ALA A 68 20.59 -12.33 14.04
N GLU A 69 21.39 -11.29 13.78
CA GLU A 69 22.46 -11.30 12.77
C GLU A 69 23.49 -12.42 13.02
N LYS A 70 23.87 -12.60 14.29
CA LYS A 70 24.74 -13.70 14.70
C LYS A 70 24.08 -15.06 14.46
N ALA A 71 22.79 -15.21 14.79
CA ALA A 71 22.04 -16.44 14.53
C ALA A 71 21.94 -16.76 13.03
N VAL A 72 21.73 -15.75 12.18
CA VAL A 72 21.78 -15.87 10.72
C VAL A 72 23.13 -16.39 10.25
N THR A 73 24.23 -15.78 10.72
CA THR A 73 25.59 -16.17 10.31
C THR A 73 25.93 -17.58 10.79
N GLU A 74 25.59 -17.93 12.03
CA GLU A 74 25.80 -19.28 12.59
C GLU A 74 24.94 -20.36 11.90
N ALA A 75 23.83 -19.96 11.27
CA ALA A 75 22.99 -20.83 10.45
C ALA A 75 23.50 -20.97 8.99
N GLY A 76 24.65 -20.36 8.67
CA GLY A 76 25.24 -20.41 7.33
C GLY A 76 24.64 -19.41 6.34
N GLY A 77 23.88 -18.41 6.80
CA GLY A 77 23.35 -17.34 5.96
C GLY A 77 24.21 -16.08 5.95
N VAL A 78 23.84 -15.17 5.06
CA VAL A 78 24.38 -13.81 4.92
C VAL A 78 23.31 -12.81 5.36
N VAL A 79 23.68 -11.88 6.22
CA VAL A 79 22.84 -10.72 6.54
C VAL A 79 22.92 -9.72 5.39
N VAL A 80 21.79 -9.47 4.73
CA VAL A 80 21.70 -8.54 3.59
C VAL A 80 21.47 -7.12 4.07
N GLN A 81 20.45 -6.92 4.91
CA GLN A 81 20.07 -5.62 5.43
C GLN A 81 19.37 -5.79 6.78
N SER A 82 19.61 -4.88 7.72
CA SER A 82 19.00 -4.93 9.04
C SER A 82 18.29 -3.60 9.33
N TRP A 83 17.12 -3.70 9.95
CA TRP A 83 16.27 -2.57 10.34
C TRP A 83 15.96 -2.67 11.84
N PRO A 84 16.89 -2.24 12.72
CA PRO A 84 16.72 -2.36 14.17
C PRO A 84 15.47 -1.66 14.73
N GLU A 85 15.01 -0.60 14.05
CA GLU A 85 13.86 0.22 14.41
C GLU A 85 12.54 -0.56 14.32
N ILE A 86 12.46 -1.52 13.40
CA ILE A 86 11.31 -2.41 13.21
C ILE A 86 11.60 -3.85 13.61
N GLY A 87 12.84 -4.14 14.02
CA GLY A 87 13.26 -5.48 14.42
C GLY A 87 13.16 -6.48 13.27
N VAL A 88 13.58 -6.09 12.07
CA VAL A 88 13.59 -6.97 10.88
C VAL A 88 15.03 -7.10 10.38
N VAL A 89 15.42 -8.33 10.03
CA VAL A 89 16.67 -8.62 9.32
C VAL A 89 16.32 -9.34 8.02
N ILE A 90 16.79 -8.83 6.90
CA ILE A 90 16.76 -9.50 5.60
C ILE A 90 18.03 -10.34 5.49
N ALA A 91 17.87 -11.62 5.17
CA ALA A 91 18.96 -12.56 5.05
C ALA A 91 18.83 -13.41 3.79
N GLN A 92 19.97 -13.86 3.26
CA GLN A 92 20.01 -14.87 2.22
C GLN A 92 20.75 -16.11 2.73
N SER A 93 20.36 -17.30 2.27
CA SER A 93 21.04 -18.55 2.63
C SER A 93 20.83 -19.62 1.57
N ASP A 94 21.83 -20.48 1.41
CA ASP A 94 21.79 -21.67 0.57
C ASP A 94 21.51 -22.96 1.36
N ARG A 95 21.15 -22.85 2.65
CA ARG A 95 20.93 -23.99 3.54
C ARG A 95 19.46 -24.34 3.64
N ALA A 96 19.09 -25.57 3.31
CA ALA A 96 17.72 -26.08 3.44
C ALA A 96 17.20 -25.97 4.88
N ALA A 97 18.07 -26.19 5.87
CA ALA A 97 17.74 -26.10 7.29
C ALA A 97 17.88 -24.68 7.87
N PHE A 98 18.09 -23.65 7.05
CA PHE A 98 18.40 -22.29 7.50
C PHE A 98 17.36 -21.75 8.49
N ARG A 99 16.08 -21.79 8.12
CA ARG A 99 14.98 -21.25 8.93
C ARG A 99 14.95 -21.84 10.35
N ASP A 100 15.01 -23.16 10.44
CA ASP A 100 14.94 -23.87 11.71
C ASP A 100 16.19 -23.63 12.54
N THR A 101 17.35 -23.54 11.88
CA THR A 101 18.63 -23.24 12.55
C THR A 101 18.64 -21.81 13.09
N VAL A 102 18.17 -20.81 12.34
CA VAL A 102 18.06 -19.42 12.81
C VAL A 102 17.13 -19.33 14.01
N LYS A 103 15.96 -19.98 13.98
CA LYS A 103 15.04 -20.03 15.13
C LYS A 103 15.70 -20.67 16.35
N ALA A 104 16.38 -21.81 16.18
CA ALA A 104 17.06 -22.51 17.28
C ALA A 104 18.21 -21.69 17.88
N LYS A 105 19.04 -21.05 17.05
CA LYS A 105 20.17 -20.21 17.47
C LYS A 105 19.72 -18.88 18.07
N GLY A 106 18.68 -18.28 17.49
CA GLY A 106 18.07 -17.03 17.92
C GLY A 106 17.33 -17.14 19.25
N LYS A 107 16.87 -18.34 19.64
CA LYS A 107 16.12 -18.56 20.89
C LYS A 107 14.95 -17.57 20.99
N ASN A 108 14.75 -16.97 22.15
CA ASN A 108 13.68 -15.99 22.42
C ASN A 108 13.87 -14.64 21.71
N VAL A 109 14.96 -14.44 20.95
CA VAL A 109 15.19 -13.20 20.19
C VAL A 109 14.41 -13.19 18.89
N VAL A 110 14.44 -14.31 18.16
CA VAL A 110 13.81 -14.47 16.85
C VAL A 110 12.38 -14.92 17.07
N ALA A 111 11.42 -14.07 16.66
CA ALA A 111 10.00 -14.34 16.76
C ALA A 111 9.51 -15.21 15.59
N SER A 112 9.89 -14.84 14.37
CA SER A 112 9.50 -15.56 13.16
C SER A 112 10.59 -15.45 12.10
N VAL A 113 10.60 -16.41 11.19
CA VAL A 113 11.48 -16.45 10.02
C VAL A 113 10.65 -17.00 8.88
N GLY A 114 10.62 -16.30 7.75
CA GLY A 114 9.86 -16.69 6.57
C GLY A 114 10.63 -16.43 5.28
N ALA A 115 10.54 -17.35 4.33
CA ALA A 115 11.05 -17.13 2.99
C ALA A 115 10.21 -16.04 2.28
N THR A 116 10.87 -15.12 1.56
CA THR A 116 10.20 -14.00 0.91
C THR A 116 9.85 -14.27 -0.56
N ARG A 117 10.35 -15.39 -1.12
CA ARG A 117 10.20 -15.80 -2.52
C ARG A 117 9.97 -17.30 -2.60
N THR A 118 9.41 -17.79 -3.71
CA THR A 118 9.32 -19.24 -3.97
C THR A 118 10.43 -19.78 -4.87
N VAL A 119 11.21 -18.87 -5.48
CA VAL A 119 12.34 -19.21 -6.36
C VAL A 119 13.69 -18.71 -5.85
N GLU A 120 14.77 -19.25 -6.45
CA GLU A 120 16.14 -18.84 -6.16
C GLU A 120 16.37 -17.35 -6.44
N VAL A 121 17.10 -16.67 -5.55
CA VAL A 121 17.45 -15.27 -5.75
C VAL A 121 18.42 -15.10 -6.93
N LYS A 122 18.14 -14.13 -7.80
CA LYS A 122 19.06 -13.72 -8.88
C LYS A 122 20.06 -12.67 -8.38
N ASP A 123 19.65 -11.86 -7.43
CA ASP A 123 20.34 -10.77 -6.74
C ASP A 123 21.11 -11.29 -5.51
N LYS A 124 22.01 -12.23 -5.73
CA LYS A 124 22.84 -12.84 -4.67
C LYS A 124 23.78 -11.80 -4.04
N VAL A 125 23.69 -11.62 -2.73
CA VAL A 125 24.58 -10.74 -1.97
C VAL A 125 25.75 -11.55 -1.42
N THR A 126 26.99 -11.15 -1.73
CA THR A 126 28.19 -11.83 -1.23
C THR A 126 28.86 -11.07 -0.08
N GLY A 127 29.14 -11.79 1.01
CA GLY A 127 29.87 -11.29 2.18
C GLY A 127 29.03 -10.46 3.17
N PRO A 128 29.49 -10.32 4.43
CA PRO A 128 28.87 -9.41 5.39
C PRO A 128 29.15 -7.97 4.95
N GLN A 129 28.17 -7.36 4.30
CA GLN A 129 28.21 -5.96 3.90
C GLN A 129 27.14 -5.11 4.56
N ALA A 130 26.48 -5.57 5.63
CA ALA A 130 25.52 -4.74 6.35
C ALA A 130 26.21 -3.45 6.84
N PRO A 131 25.98 -2.26 6.25
CA PRO A 131 26.58 -1.02 6.71
C PRO A 131 25.50 -0.23 7.43
N TRP A 132 24.64 -0.86 8.23
CA TRP A 132 23.53 -0.18 8.87
C TRP A 132 23.27 -0.78 10.25
N GLY A 133 24.04 -0.31 11.21
CA GLY A 133 23.85 -0.57 12.63
C GLY A 133 24.55 0.53 13.43
N PRO A 134 23.97 0.98 14.57
CA PRO A 134 24.51 2.11 15.33
C PRO A 134 25.92 1.78 15.83
N GLY A 135 26.89 2.55 15.35
CA GLY A 135 28.34 2.35 15.52
C GLY A 135 29.16 2.68 14.27
N ALA A 136 28.54 2.70 13.08
CA ALA A 136 29.15 3.24 11.86
C ALA A 136 28.90 4.75 11.76
N SER A 137 29.95 5.55 11.62
CA SER A 137 30.02 7.02 11.66
C SER A 137 29.32 7.77 10.51
N GLY A 138 28.33 7.16 9.84
CA GLY A 138 27.63 7.73 8.68
C GLY A 138 26.20 8.21 8.95
N TRP A 139 25.60 7.87 10.10
CA TRP A 139 24.23 8.29 10.42
C TRP A 139 24.21 9.78 10.80
N LYS A 140 23.61 10.59 9.93
CA LYS A 140 23.03 11.88 10.31
C LYS A 140 21.55 11.76 9.98
N GLN A 141 20.70 11.96 10.97
CA GLN A 141 19.30 12.33 10.73
C GLN A 141 19.30 13.37 9.62
N GLY A 142 18.55 13.14 8.55
CA GLY A 142 18.33 14.17 7.53
C GLY A 142 17.86 15.41 8.26
N LYS A 143 18.73 16.42 8.34
CA LYS A 143 18.26 17.76 8.73
C LYS A 143 17.26 18.15 7.65
N ASN A 144 16.21 18.89 8.00
CA ASN A 144 15.42 19.64 7.01
C ASN A 144 16.41 20.31 6.07
N LYS A 145 16.61 19.72 4.89
CA LYS A 145 17.55 20.28 3.93
C LYS A 145 16.84 21.52 3.40
N PRO A 146 17.48 22.70 3.42
CA PRO A 146 17.03 23.74 2.52
C PRO A 146 17.03 23.12 1.11
N VAL A 147 15.96 23.40 0.36
CA VAL A 147 15.78 23.09 -1.07
C VAL A 147 17.15 23.11 -1.76
N ASN A 148 17.48 22.06 -2.51
CA ASN A 148 18.72 22.03 -3.30
C ASN A 148 18.90 23.39 -3.97
N GLY A 149 20.03 24.07 -3.70
CA GLY A 149 20.27 25.45 -4.15
C GLY A 149 20.35 25.62 -5.67
N ASP A 150 20.17 24.53 -6.42
CA ASP A 150 20.13 24.46 -7.88
C ASP A 150 18.69 24.29 -8.43
N GLU A 151 17.67 24.18 -7.56
CA GLU A 151 16.27 24.15 -7.99
C GLU A 151 15.67 25.55 -8.01
N PRO A 152 14.87 25.90 -9.05
CA PRO A 152 14.13 27.15 -9.06
C PRO A 152 13.27 27.26 -7.79
N THR A 153 13.64 28.17 -6.89
CA THR A 153 12.85 28.52 -5.69
C THR A 153 11.64 29.40 -6.03
N GLU A 154 11.60 29.90 -7.26
CA GLU A 154 10.49 30.65 -7.82
C GLU A 154 9.54 29.64 -8.50
N PRO A 155 8.22 29.73 -8.27
CA PRO A 155 7.24 29.04 -9.11
C PRO A 155 7.59 29.30 -10.57
N VAL A 156 7.65 28.25 -11.40
CA VAL A 156 7.71 28.45 -12.85
C VAL A 156 6.46 29.28 -13.19
N PRO A 157 6.61 30.50 -13.75
CA PRO A 157 5.46 31.30 -14.11
C PRO A 157 4.59 30.45 -15.02
N ALA A 158 3.29 30.31 -14.70
CA ALA A 158 2.35 29.58 -15.54
C ALA A 158 2.44 30.13 -16.98
N ALA A 159 3.19 29.43 -17.82
CA ALA A 159 3.19 29.65 -19.25
C ALA A 159 1.87 29.11 -19.82
N ALA A 160 1.63 29.31 -21.11
CA ALA A 160 0.47 28.79 -21.81
C ALA A 160 0.15 27.33 -21.40
N SER A 161 -1.14 26.99 -21.29
CA SER A 161 -1.62 25.65 -20.95
C SER A 161 -0.78 24.56 -21.61
N ASP A 162 -0.32 23.59 -20.82
CA ASP A 162 0.54 22.51 -21.30
C ASP A 162 -0.15 21.75 -22.44
N SER A 163 0.62 21.30 -23.42
CA SER A 163 0.11 20.96 -24.76
C SER A 163 -0.90 19.80 -24.80
N LEU A 164 -0.96 18.99 -23.75
CA LEU A 164 -1.86 17.85 -23.57
C LEU A 164 -2.81 18.01 -22.36
N GLU A 165 -2.74 19.12 -21.62
CA GLU A 165 -3.57 19.36 -20.40
C GLU A 165 -5.06 19.21 -20.71
N SER A 166 -5.52 19.66 -21.88
CA SER A 166 -6.93 19.55 -22.30
C SER A 166 -7.42 18.11 -22.54
N GLN A 167 -6.52 17.12 -22.54
CA GLN A 167 -6.86 15.71 -22.73
C GLN A 167 -7.04 14.97 -21.40
N GLN A 168 -6.70 15.61 -20.27
CA GLN A 168 -6.72 15.02 -18.94
C GLN A 168 -8.08 15.19 -18.25
N TRP A 169 -9.07 14.41 -18.72
CA TRP A 169 -10.41 14.36 -18.10
C TRP A 169 -10.35 13.96 -16.61
N ASP A 170 -9.36 13.16 -16.26
CA ASP A 170 -9.07 12.61 -14.95
C ASP A 170 -8.79 13.71 -13.93
N MET A 171 -8.05 14.75 -14.32
CA MET A 171 -7.77 15.92 -13.48
C MET A 171 -9.04 16.71 -13.16
N MET A 172 -9.95 16.87 -14.13
CA MET A 172 -11.23 17.55 -13.93
C MET A 172 -12.17 16.75 -13.02
N MET A 173 -12.18 15.42 -13.11
CA MET A 173 -13.04 14.57 -12.26
C MET A 173 -12.75 14.75 -10.78
N ILE A 174 -11.48 14.92 -10.42
CA ILE A 174 -11.05 15.12 -9.03
C ILE A 174 -10.88 16.60 -8.65
N GLN A 175 -11.28 17.53 -9.53
CA GLN A 175 -11.16 18.99 -9.33
C GLN A 175 -9.71 19.49 -9.14
N ALA A 176 -8.72 18.82 -9.73
CA ALA A 176 -7.32 19.24 -9.67
C ALA A 176 -7.10 20.58 -10.39
N ASP A 177 -7.79 20.81 -11.51
CA ASP A 177 -7.79 22.08 -12.25
C ASP A 177 -8.24 23.27 -11.39
N GLN A 178 -9.18 23.04 -10.46
CA GLN A 178 -9.64 24.06 -9.51
C GLN A 178 -8.67 24.19 -8.32
N ALA A 179 -8.10 23.07 -7.87
CA ALA A 179 -7.07 23.08 -6.81
C ALA A 179 -5.84 23.90 -7.24
N HIS A 180 -5.41 23.79 -8.50
CA HIS A 180 -4.30 24.56 -9.08
C HIS A 180 -4.54 26.08 -9.06
N GLN A 181 -5.79 26.54 -8.99
CA GLN A 181 -6.11 27.96 -8.80
C GLN A 181 -5.83 28.44 -7.36
N VAL A 182 -5.76 27.52 -6.40
CA VAL A 182 -5.40 27.77 -5.00
C VAL A 182 -3.89 27.56 -4.81
N THR A 183 -3.37 26.40 -5.24
CA THR A 183 -1.96 26.04 -5.15
C THR A 183 -1.61 24.91 -6.10
N ASP A 184 -0.42 24.99 -6.72
CA ASP A 184 0.20 23.91 -7.49
C ASP A 184 0.97 22.91 -6.60
N GLY A 185 0.99 23.14 -5.28
CA GLY A 185 1.79 22.38 -4.32
C GLY A 185 3.05 23.12 -3.85
N ASN A 186 3.75 22.54 -2.88
CA ASN A 186 4.91 23.13 -2.24
C ASN A 186 6.15 22.25 -2.44
N ARG A 187 7.28 22.84 -2.89
CA ARG A 187 8.56 22.14 -3.09
C ARG A 187 9.10 21.46 -1.82
N ASN A 188 8.66 21.86 -0.64
CA ASN A 188 9.04 21.17 0.60
C ASN A 188 8.42 19.78 0.72
N VAL A 189 7.29 19.52 0.06
CA VAL A 189 6.64 18.21 0.04
C VAL A 189 7.41 17.27 -0.88
N LEU A 190 7.75 16.09 -0.35
CA LEU A 190 8.44 15.04 -1.08
C LEU A 190 7.56 13.79 -1.19
N VAL A 191 7.27 13.37 -2.42
CA VAL A 191 6.51 12.14 -2.70
C VAL A 191 7.46 11.04 -3.16
N GLY A 192 7.45 9.90 -2.46
CA GLY A 192 8.14 8.68 -2.87
C GLY A 192 7.29 7.87 -3.84
N VAL A 193 7.76 7.70 -5.08
CA VAL A 193 7.15 6.78 -6.04
C VAL A 193 7.85 5.43 -5.89
N LEU A 194 7.24 4.52 -5.12
CA LEU A 194 7.72 3.16 -4.93
C LEU A 194 7.27 2.34 -6.15
N ASP A 195 8.16 2.18 -7.14
CA ASP A 195 7.76 1.60 -8.43
C ASP A 195 8.98 1.06 -9.23
N SER A 196 8.89 1.01 -10.56
CA SER A 196 9.92 0.49 -11.47
C SER A 196 11.01 1.48 -11.85
N GLY A 197 11.01 2.66 -11.23
CA GLY A 197 11.93 3.76 -11.53
C GLY A 197 11.26 4.88 -12.33
N ILE A 198 11.82 6.09 -12.25
CA ILE A 198 11.35 7.27 -12.97
C ILE A 198 12.43 7.72 -13.96
N ASP A 199 12.07 7.98 -15.21
CA ASP A 199 12.97 8.62 -16.18
C ASP A 199 13.25 10.06 -15.74
N PRO A 200 14.45 10.37 -15.22
CA PRO A 200 14.74 11.71 -14.71
C PRO A 200 14.99 12.74 -15.82
N THR A 201 15.07 12.29 -17.07
CA THR A 201 15.33 13.15 -18.24
C THR A 201 14.04 13.52 -18.98
N HIS A 202 12.89 13.00 -18.54
CA HIS A 202 11.62 13.36 -19.13
C HIS A 202 11.39 14.88 -18.95
N PRO A 203 11.15 15.65 -20.03
CA PRO A 203 11.09 17.12 -19.97
C PRO A 203 10.02 17.63 -19.02
N ASP A 204 8.94 16.86 -18.87
CA ASP A 204 7.81 17.16 -17.99
C ASP A 204 8.02 16.76 -16.52
N LEU A 205 9.07 15.98 -16.21
CA LEU A 205 9.34 15.51 -14.85
C LEU A 205 10.67 16.01 -14.28
N GLN A 206 11.66 16.26 -15.13
CA GLN A 206 13.05 16.48 -14.71
C GLN A 206 13.21 17.57 -13.65
N ALA A 207 12.36 18.61 -13.67
CA ALA A 207 12.40 19.69 -12.68
C ALA A 207 11.86 19.28 -11.30
N ASN A 208 11.10 18.19 -11.23
CA ASN A 208 10.45 17.69 -10.02
C ASN A 208 11.18 16.48 -9.42
N ILE A 209 12.17 15.89 -10.10
CA ILE A 209 12.87 14.70 -9.58
C ILE A 209 13.94 15.10 -8.57
N ASP A 210 13.78 14.64 -7.32
CA ASP A 210 14.81 14.67 -6.30
C ASP A 210 15.78 13.49 -6.47
N VAL A 211 16.89 13.75 -7.15
CA VAL A 211 17.99 12.80 -7.36
C VAL A 211 18.62 12.35 -6.03
N ALA A 212 18.73 13.25 -5.05
CA ALA A 212 19.47 13.00 -3.81
C ALA A 212 18.73 12.08 -2.83
N ASP A 213 17.40 12.00 -2.96
CA ASP A 213 16.54 11.12 -2.17
C ASP A 213 15.98 9.93 -2.97
N SER A 214 16.34 9.81 -4.25
CA SER A 214 16.04 8.62 -5.07
C SER A 214 16.96 7.44 -4.73
N VAL A 215 16.45 6.21 -4.88
CA VAL A 215 17.11 4.98 -4.45
C VAL A 215 16.65 3.75 -5.23
N ASN A 216 17.53 2.77 -5.38
CA ASN A 216 17.23 1.42 -5.79
C ASN A 216 17.19 0.47 -4.60
N CYS A 217 16.12 -0.31 -4.47
CA CYS A 217 15.95 -1.33 -3.44
C CYS A 217 15.99 -2.76 -4.01
N THR A 218 16.12 -2.92 -5.33
CA THR A 218 16.00 -4.22 -6.02
C THR A 218 17.24 -5.11 -5.95
N THR A 219 18.25 -4.71 -5.16
CA THR A 219 19.44 -5.51 -4.88
C THR A 219 19.32 -6.12 -3.48
N GLY A 220 18.53 -7.20 -3.34
CA GLY A 220 18.31 -7.90 -2.08
C GLY A 220 17.59 -7.09 -1.00
N GLY A 221 16.89 -6.00 -1.35
CA GLY A 221 16.29 -5.09 -0.36
C GLY A 221 17.30 -4.16 0.30
N ARG A 222 18.47 -3.96 -0.32
CA ARG A 222 19.47 -2.99 0.14
C ARG A 222 19.28 -1.65 -0.59
N PRO A 223 19.24 -0.52 0.14
CA PRO A 223 19.25 0.79 -0.48
C PRO A 223 20.56 1.04 -1.24
N ASP A 224 20.45 1.41 -2.51
CA ASP A 224 21.55 1.83 -3.38
C ASP A 224 21.19 3.10 -4.13
N GLN A 225 21.96 4.17 -3.92
CA GLN A 225 21.75 5.47 -4.56
C GLN A 225 22.67 5.69 -5.77
N ALA A 226 23.32 4.65 -6.27
CA ALA A 226 24.14 4.75 -7.48
C ALA A 226 23.35 5.40 -8.62
N GLU A 227 23.99 6.36 -9.30
CA GLU A 227 23.42 7.04 -10.46
C GLU A 227 23.00 6.00 -11.52
N GLY A 228 21.80 6.17 -12.07
CA GLY A 228 21.21 5.20 -13.00
C GLY A 228 20.54 3.99 -12.35
N GLY A 229 20.87 3.65 -11.10
CA GLY A 229 20.33 2.45 -10.41
C GLY A 229 18.82 2.51 -10.16
N TRP A 230 18.27 3.71 -10.00
CA TRP A 230 16.85 3.97 -9.75
C TRP A 230 16.07 4.38 -11.01
N TYR A 231 16.72 4.36 -12.19
CA TYR A 231 16.06 4.69 -13.46
C TYR A 231 15.16 3.52 -13.92
N PRO A 232 14.17 3.78 -14.77
CA PRO A 232 13.41 2.73 -15.42
C PRO A 232 14.35 1.93 -16.34
N THR A 233 14.15 0.62 -16.34
CA THR A 233 14.97 -0.35 -17.09
C THR A 233 14.10 -1.09 -18.10
N THR A 234 13.23 -1.97 -17.63
CA THR A 234 12.36 -2.82 -18.46
C THR A 234 10.88 -2.41 -18.43
N SER A 235 10.53 -1.41 -17.63
CA SER A 235 9.15 -0.97 -17.40
C SER A 235 9.04 0.55 -17.43
N ASP A 236 7.99 1.05 -18.10
CA ASP A 236 7.62 2.46 -18.16
C ASP A 236 6.67 2.88 -17.01
N HIS A 237 6.28 1.92 -16.17
CA HIS A 237 5.20 2.07 -15.19
C HIS A 237 5.45 3.20 -14.17
N GLY A 238 6.60 3.21 -13.50
CA GLY A 238 6.91 4.24 -12.49
C GLY A 238 7.01 5.65 -13.07
N THR A 239 7.42 5.79 -14.33
CA THR A 239 7.42 7.09 -15.04
C THR A 239 5.99 7.55 -15.34
N HIS A 240 5.08 6.63 -15.65
CA HIS A 240 3.65 6.94 -15.84
C HIS A 240 2.97 7.36 -14.54
N VAL A 241 3.24 6.64 -13.45
CA VAL A 241 2.79 6.99 -12.10
C VAL A 241 3.30 8.37 -11.70
N ALA A 242 4.58 8.68 -11.93
CA ALA A 242 5.19 9.96 -11.60
C ALA A 242 4.52 11.15 -12.30
N GLY A 243 4.19 11.02 -13.59
CA GLY A 243 3.51 12.07 -14.35
C GLY A 243 2.13 12.41 -13.80
N THR A 244 1.35 11.41 -13.39
CA THR A 244 0.04 11.63 -12.80
C THR A 244 0.16 12.40 -11.48
N ILE A 245 1.18 12.11 -10.66
CA ILE A 245 1.41 12.80 -9.39
C ILE A 245 1.87 14.23 -9.63
N ALA A 246 2.95 14.43 -10.38
CA ALA A 246 3.65 15.71 -10.44
C ALA A 246 4.42 15.94 -11.75
N ALA A 247 3.81 15.65 -12.91
CA ALA A 247 4.23 16.33 -14.15
C ALA A 247 4.14 17.86 -13.94
N ALA A 248 5.16 18.59 -14.35
CA ALA A 248 5.32 19.99 -14.03
C ALA A 248 4.49 20.87 -14.98
N ARG A 249 3.80 21.88 -14.45
CA ARG A 249 3.13 22.89 -15.26
C ARG A 249 4.17 23.82 -15.91
N ASN A 250 4.65 23.46 -17.10
CA ASN A 250 5.83 24.08 -17.72
C ASN A 250 5.63 24.42 -19.22
N GLY A 251 4.42 24.24 -19.74
CA GLY A 251 4.07 24.44 -21.15
C GLY A 251 4.36 23.23 -22.05
N VAL A 252 4.68 22.06 -21.50
CA VAL A 252 5.01 20.84 -22.25
C VAL A 252 4.20 19.68 -21.70
N GLY A 253 3.46 18.97 -22.56
CA GLY A 253 2.88 17.71 -22.14
C GLY A 253 1.67 17.90 -21.25
N ILE A 254 1.68 17.23 -20.10
CA ILE A 254 0.54 17.14 -19.18
C ILE A 254 0.82 17.97 -17.92
N VAL A 255 -0.16 18.06 -17.03
CA VAL A 255 0.05 18.59 -15.68
C VAL A 255 -0.35 17.53 -14.66
N GLY A 256 0.51 17.27 -13.68
CA GLY A 256 0.21 16.33 -12.58
C GLY A 256 -0.80 16.92 -11.60
N VAL A 257 -1.28 16.11 -10.65
CA VAL A 257 -2.17 16.59 -9.59
C VAL A 257 -1.47 17.64 -8.71
N ALA A 258 -0.19 17.47 -8.38
CA ALA A 258 0.60 18.37 -7.55
C ALA A 258 1.87 18.83 -8.30
N PRO A 259 1.75 19.68 -9.34
CA PRO A 259 2.83 19.93 -10.30
C PRO A 259 4.06 20.65 -9.72
N ASN A 260 3.97 21.21 -8.50
CA ASN A 260 5.05 21.92 -7.83
C ASN A 260 5.59 21.18 -6.57
N VAL A 261 5.41 19.86 -6.46
CA VAL A 261 6.07 19.05 -5.40
C VAL A 261 7.31 18.34 -5.95
N ARG A 262 8.14 17.79 -5.05
CA ARG A 262 9.27 16.93 -5.44
C ARG A 262 8.87 15.46 -5.46
N LEU A 263 9.49 14.70 -6.36
CA LEU A 263 9.36 13.26 -6.49
C LEU A 263 10.70 12.58 -6.23
N ALA A 264 10.74 11.59 -5.34
CA ALA A 264 11.85 10.64 -5.25
C ALA A 264 11.47 9.35 -5.97
N SER A 265 12.36 8.87 -6.84
CA SER A 265 12.24 7.55 -7.43
C SER A 265 12.73 6.48 -6.45
N VAL A 266 11.82 5.65 -5.95
CA VAL A 266 12.15 4.55 -5.03
C VAL A 266 11.92 3.24 -5.79
N LYS A 267 12.95 2.76 -6.49
CA LYS A 267 12.83 1.59 -7.36
C LYS A 267 12.71 0.32 -6.51
N VAL A 268 11.52 -0.28 -6.49
CA VAL A 268 11.20 -1.54 -5.79
C VAL A 268 10.75 -2.65 -6.73
N VAL A 269 10.52 -2.36 -8.02
CA VAL A 269 10.23 -3.36 -9.06
C VAL A 269 11.52 -3.73 -9.78
N ASN A 270 11.87 -5.01 -9.79
CA ASN A 270 13.05 -5.49 -10.53
C ASN A 270 12.76 -5.65 -12.04
N ASP A 271 13.78 -6.03 -12.80
CA ASP A 271 13.69 -6.14 -14.26
C ASP A 271 12.76 -7.27 -14.74
N ASP A 272 12.47 -8.25 -13.87
CA ASP A 272 11.51 -9.32 -14.13
C ASP A 272 10.05 -8.88 -13.85
N GLY A 273 9.84 -7.70 -13.27
CA GLY A 273 8.52 -7.16 -12.95
C GLY A 273 8.03 -7.43 -11.52
N PHE A 274 8.86 -8.01 -10.65
CA PHE A 274 8.48 -8.39 -9.29
C PHE A 274 8.89 -7.34 -8.24
N ILE A 275 8.02 -7.19 -7.24
CA ILE A 275 8.17 -6.43 -6.01
C ILE A 275 8.24 -7.41 -4.83
N TYR A 276 9.43 -7.96 -4.58
CA TYR A 276 9.61 -8.87 -3.45
C TYR A 276 9.50 -8.13 -2.09
N PRO A 277 9.15 -8.84 -1.01
CA PRO A 277 8.91 -8.24 0.31
C PRO A 277 10.11 -7.43 0.83
N GLU A 278 11.33 -7.90 0.62
CA GLU A 278 12.54 -7.17 1.01
C GLU A 278 12.71 -5.84 0.26
N TYR A 279 12.23 -5.73 -0.98
CA TYR A 279 12.27 -4.49 -1.77
C TYR A 279 11.24 -3.50 -1.23
N ALA A 280 10.02 -3.97 -0.96
CA ALA A 280 8.97 -3.15 -0.36
C ALA A 280 9.38 -2.64 1.03
N VAL A 281 9.92 -3.52 1.90
CA VAL A 281 10.45 -3.12 3.22
C VAL A 281 11.55 -2.06 3.06
N CYS A 282 12.49 -2.23 2.14
CA CYS A 282 13.49 -1.22 1.83
C CYS A 282 12.86 0.12 1.41
N GLY A 283 11.86 0.10 0.53
CA GLY A 283 11.18 1.30 0.04
C GLY A 283 10.49 2.09 1.15
N PHE A 284 9.67 1.43 1.98
CA PHE A 284 8.98 2.09 3.10
C PHE A 284 9.96 2.62 4.16
N MET A 285 11.01 1.85 4.46
CA MET A 285 12.04 2.28 5.39
C MET A 285 12.82 3.47 4.84
N TRP A 286 13.15 3.47 3.55
CA TRP A 286 13.82 4.58 2.89
C TRP A 286 12.97 5.84 2.94
N ALA A 287 11.69 5.76 2.52
CA ALA A 287 10.78 6.90 2.52
C ALA A 287 10.70 7.58 3.90
N ALA A 288 10.57 6.77 4.95
CA ALA A 288 10.53 7.25 6.32
C ALA A 288 11.86 7.81 6.84
N GLN A 289 12.99 7.22 6.45
CA GLN A 289 14.32 7.73 6.81
C GLN A 289 14.69 9.03 6.10
N ARG A 290 14.16 9.24 4.88
CA ARG A 290 14.38 10.45 4.08
C ARG A 290 13.35 11.55 4.36
N GLY A 291 12.34 11.27 5.17
CA GLY A 291 11.31 12.25 5.52
C GLY A 291 10.42 12.61 4.33
N MET A 292 10.09 11.62 3.50
CA MET A 292 9.03 11.77 2.51
C MET A 292 7.69 11.99 3.21
N ASP A 293 6.80 12.77 2.61
CA ASP A 293 5.49 13.05 3.19
C ASP A 293 4.46 12.03 2.71
N VAL A 294 4.57 11.60 1.45
CA VAL A 294 3.61 10.71 0.80
C VAL A 294 4.36 9.59 0.07
N THR A 295 3.83 8.38 0.07
CA THR A 295 4.24 7.34 -0.89
C THR A 295 3.08 6.90 -1.78
N ASN A 296 3.41 6.58 -3.03
CA ASN A 296 2.51 5.87 -3.94
C ASN A 296 3.00 4.43 -4.14
N ASN A 297 2.08 3.47 -4.03
CA ASN A 297 2.35 2.04 -4.10
C ASN A 297 1.39 1.39 -5.12
N SER A 298 1.75 1.42 -6.40
CA SER A 298 0.90 0.98 -7.50
C SER A 298 1.07 -0.52 -7.84
N TYR A 299 1.17 -1.37 -6.82
CA TYR A 299 1.49 -2.80 -6.90
C TYR A 299 0.89 -3.60 -5.72
N TYR A 300 0.83 -4.93 -5.85
CA TYR A 300 0.84 -5.85 -4.69
C TYR A 300 2.26 -6.42 -4.51
N ILE A 301 2.57 -6.99 -3.35
CA ILE A 301 3.90 -7.54 -3.05
C ILE A 301 3.97 -9.01 -3.49
N ASP A 302 4.81 -9.30 -4.47
CA ASP A 302 5.08 -10.64 -5.00
C ASP A 302 5.76 -11.56 -3.96
N PRO A 303 5.58 -12.89 -4.05
CA PRO A 303 4.94 -13.59 -5.16
C PRO A 303 3.46 -13.93 -4.94
N PHE A 304 2.85 -13.42 -3.87
CA PHE A 304 1.46 -13.71 -3.56
C PHE A 304 0.61 -12.44 -3.64
N GLU A 305 -0.44 -12.46 -4.46
CA GLU A 305 -1.45 -11.40 -4.43
C GLU A 305 -2.08 -11.31 -3.02
N PHE A 306 -2.28 -12.44 -2.32
CA PHE A 306 -2.87 -12.46 -0.97
C PHE A 306 -2.03 -13.20 0.09
N TRP A 307 -1.22 -12.50 0.87
CA TRP A 307 -0.40 -13.15 1.91
C TRP A 307 -1.25 -13.63 3.10
N CYS A 308 -1.10 -14.89 3.52
CA CYS A 308 -1.95 -15.56 4.53
C CYS A 308 -1.30 -15.68 5.92
N ASP A 309 -2.03 -15.26 6.97
CA ASP A 309 -1.56 -15.31 8.37
C ASP A 309 -1.43 -16.73 8.93
N ASP A 310 -2.14 -17.71 8.36
CA ASP A 310 -2.08 -19.12 8.77
C ASP A 310 -0.95 -19.90 8.07
N GLN A 311 -0.18 -19.26 7.19
CA GLN A 311 1.01 -19.84 6.53
C GLN A 311 2.29 -19.25 7.14
N PRO A 312 3.19 -20.05 7.76
CA PRO A 312 4.30 -19.53 8.57
C PRO A 312 5.28 -18.59 7.84
N ASP A 313 5.63 -18.90 6.58
CA ASP A 313 6.53 -18.03 5.80
C ASP A 313 5.82 -16.71 5.45
N GLN A 314 4.55 -16.79 5.05
CA GLN A 314 3.76 -15.64 4.65
C GLN A 314 3.41 -14.72 5.82
N ALA A 315 3.06 -15.28 6.98
CA ALA A 315 2.80 -14.54 8.21
C ALA A 315 4.03 -13.72 8.66
N ALA A 316 5.23 -14.29 8.55
CA ALA A 316 6.46 -13.57 8.86
C ALA A 316 6.70 -12.40 7.89
N VAL A 317 6.41 -12.56 6.60
CA VAL A 317 6.47 -11.49 5.60
C VAL A 317 5.47 -10.38 5.90
N ARG A 318 4.20 -10.73 6.14
CA ARG A 318 3.16 -9.76 6.49
C ARG A 318 3.53 -8.93 7.70
N GLU A 319 4.05 -9.58 8.73
CA GLU A 319 4.53 -8.90 9.92
C GLU A 319 5.67 -7.91 9.59
N ALA A 320 6.64 -8.30 8.76
CA ALA A 320 7.76 -7.43 8.38
C ALA A 320 7.29 -6.21 7.58
N VAL A 321 6.42 -6.40 6.59
CA VAL A 321 5.86 -5.31 5.76
C VAL A 321 4.99 -4.38 6.61
N ALA A 322 4.09 -4.94 7.44
CA ALA A 322 3.25 -4.14 8.34
C ALA A 322 4.08 -3.32 9.32
N ARG A 323 5.19 -3.87 9.85
CA ARG A 323 6.10 -3.10 10.71
C ARG A 323 6.77 -1.95 9.96
N ALA A 324 7.17 -2.15 8.69
CA ALA A 324 7.77 -1.10 7.86
C ALA A 324 6.78 0.04 7.57
N VAL A 325 5.54 -0.29 7.16
CA VAL A 325 4.45 0.68 6.93
C VAL A 325 4.07 1.42 8.22
N ASN A 326 3.89 0.70 9.33
CA ASN A 326 3.57 1.34 10.62
C ASN A 326 4.68 2.27 11.08
N TRP A 327 5.94 1.90 10.84
CA TRP A 327 7.06 2.75 11.16
C TRP A 327 7.10 3.98 10.25
N SER A 328 6.85 3.85 8.95
CA SER A 328 6.77 5.01 8.06
C SER A 328 5.66 5.98 8.45
N ASN A 329 4.49 5.46 8.81
CA ASN A 329 3.39 6.26 9.33
C ASN A 329 3.79 6.99 10.62
N SER A 330 4.53 6.33 11.52
CA SER A 330 5.06 6.97 12.73
C SER A 330 6.11 8.06 12.46
N LYS A 331 6.69 8.10 11.25
CA LYS A 331 7.64 9.12 10.79
C LYS A 331 7.00 10.24 9.98
N GLY A 332 5.67 10.23 9.84
CA GLY A 332 4.94 11.30 9.15
C GLY A 332 4.66 11.00 7.68
N VAL A 333 4.96 9.79 7.19
CA VAL A 333 4.64 9.36 5.82
C VAL A 333 3.20 8.88 5.76
N VAL A 334 2.40 9.32 4.80
CA VAL A 334 1.11 8.70 4.43
C VAL A 334 1.26 7.91 3.14
N SER A 335 0.61 6.75 3.01
CA SER A 335 0.78 5.87 1.86
C SER A 335 -0.54 5.68 1.13
N ALA A 336 -0.56 5.88 -0.19
CA ALA A 336 -1.64 5.46 -1.06
C ALA A 336 -1.24 4.17 -1.80
N ALA A 337 -2.16 3.22 -1.93
CA ALA A 337 -1.93 1.96 -2.61
C ALA A 337 -3.08 1.60 -3.54
N ALA A 338 -2.75 0.95 -4.65
CA ALA A 338 -3.72 0.43 -5.61
C ALA A 338 -4.45 -0.78 -5.01
N ALA A 339 -5.78 -0.85 -5.14
CA ALA A 339 -6.58 -1.94 -4.57
C ALA A 339 -6.40 -3.32 -5.24
N GLY A 340 -5.69 -3.37 -6.38
CA GLY A 340 -5.55 -4.57 -7.22
C GLY A 340 -6.48 -4.57 -8.45
N ASN A 341 -6.16 -5.42 -9.44
CA ASN A 341 -6.73 -5.38 -10.80
C ASN A 341 -7.45 -6.67 -11.22
N SER A 342 -7.93 -7.43 -10.24
CA SER A 342 -8.49 -8.77 -10.43
C SER A 342 -10.03 -8.79 -10.44
N GLY A 343 -10.68 -7.63 -10.26
CA GLY A 343 -12.14 -7.51 -10.21
C GLY A 343 -12.79 -8.17 -9.00
N LEU A 344 -12.01 -8.43 -7.94
CA LEU A 344 -12.40 -9.23 -6.78
C LEU A 344 -13.14 -8.39 -5.74
N ASP A 345 -14.06 -9.04 -5.01
CA ASP A 345 -14.58 -8.52 -3.74
C ASP A 345 -13.67 -8.98 -2.60
N LEU A 346 -12.86 -8.05 -2.08
CA LEU A 346 -11.87 -8.29 -1.03
C LEU A 346 -12.49 -8.76 0.30
N THR A 347 -13.79 -8.56 0.50
CA THR A 347 -14.50 -8.97 1.74
C THR A 347 -14.88 -10.44 1.75
N VAL A 348 -14.99 -11.07 0.58
CA VAL A 348 -15.49 -12.45 0.44
C VAL A 348 -14.63 -13.32 -0.49
N ASN A 349 -13.50 -12.80 -0.97
CA ASN A 349 -12.62 -13.58 -1.83
C ASN A 349 -12.10 -14.83 -1.10
N THR A 350 -12.10 -15.96 -1.82
CA THR A 350 -11.66 -17.27 -1.31
C THR A 350 -10.69 -17.95 -2.27
N ARG A 351 -10.27 -17.29 -3.34
CA ARG A 351 -9.38 -17.85 -4.36
C ARG A 351 -8.26 -16.89 -4.71
N ASP A 352 -7.10 -17.47 -4.96
CA ASP A 352 -6.01 -16.83 -5.67
C ASP A 352 -5.50 -17.84 -6.71
N GLU A 353 -5.64 -17.46 -7.97
CA GLU A 353 -5.37 -18.33 -9.12
C GLU A 353 -4.00 -18.00 -9.76
N GLY A 354 -3.40 -16.87 -9.41
CA GLY A 354 -2.19 -16.32 -10.03
C GLY A 354 -0.91 -16.54 -9.24
N SER A 355 -1.01 -16.90 -7.97
CA SER A 355 0.15 -17.02 -7.08
C SER A 355 0.61 -18.47 -6.84
N PRO A 356 1.88 -18.72 -6.49
CA PRO A 356 2.98 -17.77 -6.58
C PRO A 356 3.30 -17.44 -8.04
N ASP A 357 3.44 -16.16 -8.36
CA ASP A 357 3.69 -15.68 -9.73
C ASP A 357 5.18 -15.68 -10.13
N ASP A 358 6.09 -15.79 -9.15
CA ASP A 358 7.51 -16.01 -9.38
C ASP A 358 7.85 -17.46 -9.75
N ALA A 359 6.89 -18.38 -9.61
CA ALA A 359 7.03 -19.77 -10.01
C ALA A 359 6.76 -19.98 -11.51
N ALA A 360 7.34 -21.04 -12.08
CA ALA A 360 7.13 -21.37 -13.49
C ALA A 360 5.65 -21.63 -13.85
N GLN A 361 4.85 -22.10 -12.88
CA GLN A 361 3.41 -22.26 -12.98
C GLN A 361 2.79 -21.89 -11.62
N PRO A 362 1.81 -20.97 -11.58
CA PRO A 362 1.03 -20.67 -10.39
C PRO A 362 0.36 -21.91 -9.79
N THR A 363 0.09 -21.87 -8.49
CA THR A 363 -0.64 -22.92 -7.78
C THR A 363 -1.96 -22.35 -7.27
N PRO A 364 -3.07 -22.58 -8.00
CA PRO A 364 -4.40 -22.19 -7.55
C PRO A 364 -4.64 -22.60 -6.10
N ARG A 365 -4.99 -21.61 -5.27
CA ARG A 365 -5.06 -21.78 -3.83
C ARG A 365 -6.38 -21.23 -3.29
N THR A 366 -6.95 -21.99 -2.36
CA THR A 366 -8.01 -21.51 -1.49
C THR A 366 -7.39 -20.54 -0.49
N ILE A 367 -7.94 -19.35 -0.37
CA ILE A 367 -7.55 -18.37 0.64
C ILE A 367 -8.70 -18.13 1.61
N ASN A 368 -8.38 -17.60 2.79
CA ASN A 368 -9.35 -17.21 3.79
C ASN A 368 -9.21 -15.74 4.14
N GLN A 369 -10.04 -15.25 5.07
CA GLN A 369 -10.08 -13.84 5.47
C GLN A 369 -8.80 -13.34 6.15
N GLY A 370 -7.93 -14.26 6.60
CA GLY A 370 -6.59 -13.96 7.08
C GLY A 370 -5.56 -13.80 5.97
N CYS A 371 -5.98 -13.86 4.70
CA CYS A 371 -5.13 -13.59 3.54
C CYS A 371 -5.41 -12.17 3.02
N LYS A 372 -4.36 -11.37 2.87
CA LYS A 372 -4.47 -9.93 2.56
C LYS A 372 -3.57 -9.54 1.40
N ASP A 373 -4.12 -8.73 0.51
CA ASP A 373 -3.39 -7.98 -0.51
C ASP A 373 -2.63 -6.84 0.17
N ILE A 374 -1.30 -6.87 0.07
CA ILE A 374 -0.41 -5.91 0.72
C ILE A 374 0.41 -5.17 -0.34
N PRO A 375 0.62 -3.84 -0.19
CA PRO A 375 0.37 -3.05 1.01
C PRO A 375 -1.06 -2.52 1.17
N ALA A 376 -1.95 -2.69 0.19
CA ALA A 376 -3.30 -2.09 0.19
C ALA A 376 -4.06 -2.34 1.50
N GLN A 377 -4.23 -3.60 1.91
CA GLN A 377 -4.97 -3.97 3.12
C GLN A 377 -4.13 -3.91 4.41
N VAL A 378 -3.00 -3.19 4.42
CA VAL A 378 -2.25 -2.88 5.65
C VAL A 378 -2.90 -1.67 6.34
N PRO A 379 -3.27 -1.76 7.63
CA PRO A 379 -3.89 -0.63 8.34
C PRO A 379 -3.06 0.66 8.26
N GLY A 380 -3.71 1.76 7.92
CA GLY A 380 -3.08 3.07 7.75
C GLY A 380 -2.49 3.33 6.36
N VAL A 381 -2.74 2.45 5.40
CA VAL A 381 -2.56 2.69 3.96
C VAL A 381 -3.91 3.05 3.36
N VAL A 382 -3.95 4.06 2.49
CA VAL A 382 -5.15 4.46 1.75
C VAL A 382 -5.31 3.55 0.53
N THR A 383 -6.33 2.70 0.52
CA THR A 383 -6.66 1.77 -0.55
C THR A 383 -7.54 2.42 -1.61
N VAL A 384 -7.06 2.40 -2.86
CA VAL A 384 -7.64 3.17 -3.97
C VAL A 384 -8.24 2.27 -5.05
N SER A 385 -9.55 2.42 -5.28
CA SER A 385 -10.23 1.78 -6.42
C SER A 385 -10.17 2.64 -7.68
N SER A 386 -10.36 2.01 -8.85
CA SER A 386 -10.21 2.64 -10.16
C SER A 386 -11.55 2.98 -10.80
N LEU A 387 -11.63 4.17 -11.40
CA LEU A 387 -12.81 4.67 -12.13
C LEU A 387 -12.55 4.86 -13.62
N THR A 388 -13.62 4.73 -14.40
CA THR A 388 -13.68 5.13 -15.81
C THR A 388 -14.01 6.61 -15.95
N GLN A 389 -13.92 7.14 -17.19
CA GLN A 389 -14.28 8.52 -17.51
C GLN A 389 -15.74 8.88 -17.18
N THR A 390 -16.64 7.90 -17.10
CA THR A 390 -18.05 8.12 -16.72
C THR A 390 -18.25 8.11 -15.19
N GLY A 391 -17.18 7.96 -14.42
CA GLY A 391 -17.23 7.85 -12.95
C GLY A 391 -17.70 6.48 -12.46
N GLN A 392 -17.82 5.48 -13.33
CA GLN A 392 -18.15 4.11 -12.94
C GLN A 392 -16.89 3.37 -12.47
N LEU A 393 -17.04 2.43 -11.53
CA LEU A 393 -15.97 1.51 -11.17
C LEU A 393 -15.45 0.78 -12.42
N SER A 394 -14.14 0.82 -12.64
CA SER A 394 -13.46 0.04 -13.68
C SER A 394 -13.67 -1.45 -13.44
N TYR A 395 -13.98 -2.21 -14.49
CA TYR A 395 -14.34 -3.62 -14.34
C TYR A 395 -13.27 -4.47 -13.64
N PHE A 396 -11.99 -4.14 -13.85
CA PHE A 396 -10.84 -4.81 -13.24
C PHE A 396 -10.60 -4.39 -11.78
N SER A 397 -11.21 -3.30 -11.30
CA SER A 397 -10.92 -2.83 -9.94
C SER A 397 -11.42 -3.84 -8.92
N ASN A 398 -10.52 -4.23 -8.03
CA ASN A 398 -10.93 -4.82 -6.76
C ASN A 398 -11.80 -3.83 -5.99
N ARG A 399 -12.67 -4.37 -5.13
CA ARG A 399 -13.75 -3.67 -4.42
C ARG A 399 -14.02 -4.34 -3.08
N GLY A 400 -14.77 -3.69 -2.20
CA GLY A 400 -15.15 -4.28 -0.92
C GLY A 400 -15.58 -3.24 0.10
N LEU A 401 -16.69 -3.49 0.80
CA LEU A 401 -17.18 -2.56 1.83
C LEU A 401 -16.23 -2.57 3.02
N GLY A 402 -15.64 -1.42 3.34
CA GLY A 402 -14.63 -1.28 4.39
C GLY A 402 -13.24 -1.77 4.00
N GLU A 403 -13.02 -2.12 2.73
CA GLU A 403 -11.70 -2.44 2.17
C GLU A 403 -11.20 -1.36 1.19
N ILE A 404 -12.10 -0.58 0.59
CA ILE A 404 -11.77 0.60 -0.23
C ILE A 404 -11.97 1.87 0.59
N ASP A 405 -10.96 2.75 0.63
CA ASP A 405 -11.04 4.02 1.35
C ASP A 405 -11.58 5.13 0.44
N VAL A 406 -11.05 5.25 -0.78
CA VAL A 406 -11.50 6.24 -1.79
C VAL A 406 -11.36 5.70 -3.21
N ALA A 407 -12.02 6.35 -4.17
CA ALA A 407 -11.89 6.06 -5.58
C ALA A 407 -11.25 7.20 -6.37
N ALA A 408 -10.56 6.86 -7.45
CA ALA A 408 -9.95 7.84 -8.35
C ALA A 408 -9.92 7.36 -9.82
N PRO A 409 -9.75 8.27 -10.79
CA PRO A 409 -9.60 7.93 -12.21
C PRO A 409 -8.47 6.91 -12.46
N GLY A 410 -8.77 5.79 -13.13
CA GLY A 410 -7.76 4.76 -13.40
C GLY A 410 -7.90 4.04 -14.74
N SER A 411 -8.86 4.40 -15.61
CA SER A 411 -8.98 3.81 -16.95
C SER A 411 -8.60 4.80 -18.05
N ARG A 412 -7.66 4.42 -18.93
CA ARG A 412 -7.18 5.26 -20.04
C ARG A 412 -6.68 6.62 -19.54
N ILE A 413 -5.79 6.58 -18.57
CA ILE A 413 -5.13 7.74 -17.99
C ILE A 413 -3.91 8.10 -18.83
N LEU A 414 -3.88 9.33 -19.32
CA LEU A 414 -2.76 9.88 -20.09
C LEU A 414 -1.68 10.32 -19.11
N SER A 415 -0.48 9.77 -19.24
CA SER A 415 0.66 10.21 -18.45
C SER A 415 1.99 10.09 -19.20
N THR A 416 3.07 10.54 -18.57
CA THR A 416 4.45 10.47 -19.06
C THR A 416 4.94 9.02 -19.19
N ILE A 417 5.78 8.71 -20.17
CA ILE A 417 6.51 7.44 -20.28
C ILE A 417 7.95 7.74 -20.72
N PRO A 418 8.92 6.84 -20.49
CA PRO A 418 10.33 7.12 -20.75
C PRO A 418 10.65 7.61 -22.17
N GLY A 419 11.68 8.44 -22.29
CA GLY A 419 12.14 9.01 -23.55
C GLY A 419 11.31 10.22 -24.00
N GLY A 420 10.75 10.97 -23.05
CA GLY A 420 10.00 12.20 -23.31
C GLY A 420 8.67 12.00 -24.04
N LYS A 421 7.99 10.87 -23.80
CA LYS A 421 6.77 10.47 -24.50
C LYS A 421 5.58 10.44 -23.52
N TYR A 422 4.38 10.28 -24.07
CA TYR A 422 3.15 10.15 -23.30
C TYR A 422 2.36 8.92 -23.76
N GLY A 423 1.61 8.30 -22.86
CA GLY A 423 0.86 7.09 -23.13
C GLY A 423 -0.39 6.93 -22.26
N LEU A 424 -1.38 6.21 -22.79
CA LEU A 424 -2.59 5.84 -22.05
C LEU A 424 -2.37 4.48 -21.37
N LYS A 425 -2.63 4.41 -20.06
CA LYS A 425 -2.67 3.15 -19.30
C LYS A 425 -3.95 3.03 -18.50
N SER A 426 -4.28 1.80 -18.08
CA SER A 426 -5.42 1.50 -17.23
C SER A 426 -4.99 0.59 -16.09
N GLY A 427 -5.48 0.85 -14.89
CA GLY A 427 -5.24 0.06 -13.69
C GLY A 427 -5.56 0.87 -12.45
N THR A 428 -5.80 0.21 -11.32
CA THR A 428 -5.75 0.84 -9.99
C THR A 428 -4.38 1.49 -9.74
N SER A 429 -3.34 1.00 -10.42
CA SER A 429 -2.02 1.61 -10.51
C SER A 429 -2.00 3.05 -11.08
N MET A 430 -3.01 3.45 -11.86
CA MET A 430 -3.19 4.82 -12.36
C MET A 430 -4.19 5.63 -11.51
N ALA A 431 -5.01 4.96 -10.69
CA ALA A 431 -5.89 5.61 -9.71
C ALA A 431 -5.12 6.04 -8.45
N SER A 432 -4.28 5.16 -7.91
CA SER A 432 -3.45 5.43 -6.73
C SER A 432 -2.63 6.75 -6.84
N PRO A 433 -1.95 7.05 -7.96
CA PRO A 433 -1.18 8.30 -8.06
C PRO A 433 -2.02 9.58 -8.05
N HIS A 434 -3.30 9.52 -8.44
CA HIS A 434 -4.18 10.67 -8.25
C HIS A 434 -4.36 10.98 -6.76
N VAL A 435 -4.60 9.94 -5.94
CA VAL A 435 -4.75 10.08 -4.49
C VAL A 435 -3.44 10.50 -3.83
N ALA A 436 -2.30 9.94 -4.25
CA ALA A 436 -0.99 10.39 -3.76
C ALA A 436 -0.73 11.87 -4.07
N GLY A 437 -1.11 12.33 -5.27
CA GLY A 437 -1.06 13.75 -5.63
C GLY A 437 -1.98 14.63 -4.78
N VAL A 438 -3.21 14.19 -4.50
CA VAL A 438 -4.13 14.92 -3.60
C VAL A 438 -3.58 15.00 -2.18
N LEU A 439 -3.01 13.91 -1.65
CA LEU A 439 -2.33 13.91 -0.35
C LEU A 439 -1.13 14.87 -0.35
N ALA A 440 -0.40 15.00 -1.46
CA ALA A 440 0.72 15.93 -1.58
C ALA A 440 0.27 17.39 -1.62
N LEU A 441 -0.83 17.70 -2.33
CA LEU A 441 -1.49 19.00 -2.29
C LEU A 441 -1.99 19.32 -0.87
N MET A 442 -2.62 18.36 -0.21
CA MET A 442 -3.09 18.49 1.18
C MET A 442 -1.94 18.80 2.13
N LYS A 443 -0.82 18.08 2.02
CA LYS A 443 0.37 18.35 2.84
C LYS A 443 0.97 19.73 2.56
N SER A 444 0.87 20.20 1.31
CA SER A 444 1.34 21.52 0.90
C SER A 444 0.53 22.65 1.54
N ALA A 445 -0.79 22.48 1.63
CA ALA A 445 -1.72 23.44 2.23
C ALA A 445 -1.80 23.36 3.76
N HIS A 446 -1.64 22.15 4.31
CA HIS A 446 -1.79 21.83 5.73
C HIS A 446 -0.57 21.05 6.26
N PRO A 447 0.62 21.68 6.30
CA PRO A 447 1.88 21.00 6.65
C PRO A 447 1.90 20.41 8.07
N GLU A 448 1.03 20.89 8.96
CA GLU A 448 0.86 20.41 10.33
C GLU A 448 0.14 19.06 10.46
N LEU A 449 -0.58 18.61 9.43
CA LEU A 449 -1.34 17.37 9.52
C LEU A 449 -0.41 16.17 9.67
N THR A 450 -0.76 15.30 10.62
CA THR A 450 -0.19 13.96 10.76
C THR A 450 -0.81 13.01 9.71
N PRO A 451 -0.16 11.87 9.39
CA PRO A 451 -0.72 10.91 8.45
C PRO A 451 -2.17 10.49 8.74
N ALA A 452 -2.48 10.19 10.01
CA ALA A 452 -3.84 9.82 10.40
C ALA A 452 -4.86 10.95 10.17
N GLN A 453 -4.46 12.21 10.40
CA GLN A 453 -5.33 13.36 10.11
C GLN A 453 -5.47 13.61 8.60
N MET A 454 -4.43 13.34 7.81
CA MET A 454 -4.50 13.44 6.35
C MET A 454 -5.45 12.39 5.78
N VAL A 455 -5.40 11.14 6.27
CA VAL A 455 -6.33 10.08 5.86
C VAL A 455 -7.77 10.47 6.21
N GLN A 456 -8.02 10.91 7.46
CA GLN A 456 -9.36 11.34 7.86
C GLN A 456 -9.87 12.52 7.01
N LYS A 457 -9.03 13.55 6.78
CA LYS A 457 -9.43 14.69 5.95
C LYS A 457 -9.68 14.26 4.50
N LEU A 458 -8.90 13.32 3.96
CA LEU A 458 -9.09 12.79 2.61
C LEU A 458 -10.47 12.12 2.46
N GLU A 459 -10.85 11.29 3.44
CA GLU A 459 -12.15 10.63 3.49
C GLU A 459 -13.30 11.63 3.65
N ASP A 460 -13.16 12.61 4.55
CA ASP A 460 -14.17 13.65 4.79
C ASP A 460 -14.35 14.59 3.57
N ASP A 461 -13.25 14.86 2.85
CA ASP A 461 -13.24 15.73 1.68
C ASP A 461 -13.70 15.01 0.40
N ALA A 462 -13.66 13.67 0.36
CA ALA A 462 -14.13 12.89 -0.78
C ALA A 462 -15.55 13.29 -1.19
N THR A 463 -15.85 13.19 -2.49
CA THR A 463 -17.17 13.49 -3.02
C THR A 463 -18.05 12.25 -2.89
N PRO A 464 -19.06 12.24 -2.00
CA PRO A 464 -19.92 11.07 -1.79
C PRO A 464 -20.56 10.64 -3.12
N THR A 465 -20.48 9.35 -3.41
CA THR A 465 -20.88 8.81 -4.70
C THR A 465 -21.75 7.59 -4.46
N ALA A 466 -23.01 7.67 -4.90
CA ALA A 466 -23.96 6.57 -4.75
C ALA A 466 -23.50 5.33 -5.53
N CYS A 467 -23.85 4.15 -5.01
CA CYS A 467 -23.60 2.90 -5.70
C CYS A 467 -24.10 2.93 -7.15
N SER A 468 -23.24 2.48 -8.05
CA SER A 468 -23.56 2.30 -9.47
C SER A 468 -23.71 0.81 -9.78
N THR A 469 -24.42 0.51 -10.86
CA THR A 469 -24.37 -0.83 -11.45
C THR A 469 -22.95 -1.10 -11.97
N PRO A 470 -22.47 -2.36 -11.90
CA PRO A 470 -21.19 -2.71 -12.52
C PRO A 470 -21.24 -2.47 -14.04
N GLN A 471 -20.06 -2.21 -14.64
CA GLN A 471 -19.94 -1.89 -16.07
C GLN A 471 -20.34 -3.08 -16.97
N TYR A 472 -20.18 -4.29 -16.47
CA TYR A 472 -20.54 -5.55 -17.10
C TYR A 472 -21.41 -6.37 -16.13
N ASP A 473 -22.12 -7.38 -16.63
CA ASP A 473 -22.91 -8.31 -15.79
C ASP A 473 -22.02 -9.30 -15.00
N GLU A 474 -20.86 -8.83 -14.54
CA GLU A 474 -19.81 -9.61 -13.88
C GLU A 474 -19.25 -8.84 -12.66
N GLY A 475 -18.97 -9.57 -11.59
CA GLY A 475 -18.43 -9.05 -10.33
C GLY A 475 -19.50 -8.75 -9.26
N ALA A 476 -19.05 -8.59 -8.01
CA ALA A 476 -19.94 -8.31 -6.88
C ALA A 476 -20.61 -6.94 -7.04
N ALA A 477 -21.91 -6.87 -6.73
CA ALA A 477 -22.69 -5.64 -6.77
C ALA A 477 -22.23 -4.63 -5.71
N CYS A 478 -22.39 -3.35 -6.00
CA CYS A 478 -22.10 -2.31 -5.03
C CYS A 478 -23.07 -2.38 -3.84
N VAL A 479 -22.52 -2.31 -2.62
CA VAL A 479 -23.28 -2.30 -1.37
C VAL A 479 -22.78 -1.17 -0.46
N GLY A 480 -23.67 -0.57 0.32
CA GLY A 480 -23.37 0.56 1.21
C GLY A 480 -24.23 1.79 0.92
N THR A 481 -23.82 2.94 1.44
CA THR A 481 -24.49 4.24 1.25
C THR A 481 -23.66 5.13 0.30
N PRO A 482 -24.20 6.27 -0.16
CA PRO A 482 -23.41 7.23 -0.94
C PRO A 482 -22.16 7.76 -0.22
N GLU A 483 -22.17 7.80 1.11
CA GLU A 483 -21.08 8.29 1.96
C GLU A 483 -20.05 7.20 2.28
N LEU A 484 -20.42 5.92 2.16
CA LEU A 484 -19.51 4.79 2.33
C LEU A 484 -20.04 3.54 1.62
N ASN A 485 -19.37 3.09 0.56
CA ASN A 485 -19.77 1.86 -0.14
C ASN A 485 -18.59 1.07 -0.70
N SER A 486 -18.89 -0.15 -1.17
CA SER A 486 -17.89 -1.11 -1.62
C SER A 486 -17.14 -0.74 -2.90
N TYR A 487 -17.62 0.22 -3.69
CA TYR A 487 -16.97 0.64 -4.94
C TYR A 487 -16.13 1.90 -4.75
N TYR A 488 -16.71 2.88 -4.07
CA TYR A 488 -16.16 4.23 -3.97
C TYR A 488 -15.50 4.51 -2.62
N GLY A 489 -15.58 3.60 -1.65
CA GLY A 489 -15.21 3.91 -0.27
C GLY A 489 -16.01 5.12 0.22
N HIS A 490 -15.32 6.11 0.74
CA HIS A 490 -15.86 7.41 1.16
C HIS A 490 -16.24 8.34 0.00
N GLY A 491 -15.84 8.01 -1.24
CA GLY A 491 -16.21 8.75 -2.44
C GLY A 491 -15.07 8.93 -3.42
N ILE A 492 -15.30 9.78 -4.43
CA ILE A 492 -14.26 10.17 -5.39
C ILE A 492 -13.38 11.22 -4.73
N VAL A 493 -12.05 11.02 -4.76
CA VAL A 493 -11.10 11.98 -4.19
C VAL A 493 -11.29 13.39 -4.76
N ASN A 494 -11.17 14.42 -3.93
CA ASN A 494 -11.39 15.82 -4.31
C ASN A 494 -10.17 16.69 -3.96
N ALA A 495 -9.42 17.09 -4.97
CA ALA A 495 -8.20 17.89 -4.85
C ALA A 495 -8.48 19.32 -4.34
N LEU A 496 -9.60 19.93 -4.75
CA LEU A 496 -9.93 21.30 -4.35
C LEU A 496 -10.21 21.41 -2.86
N LYS A 497 -11.02 20.49 -2.32
CA LYS A 497 -11.30 20.46 -0.87
C LYS A 497 -10.07 20.14 -0.04
N ALA A 498 -9.16 19.31 -0.58
CA ALA A 498 -7.92 18.95 0.09
C ALA A 498 -6.98 20.15 0.34
N VAL A 499 -7.14 21.24 -0.42
CA VAL A 499 -6.34 22.48 -0.28
C VAL A 499 -7.10 23.64 0.38
N GLN A 500 -8.34 23.39 0.84
CA GLN A 500 -9.19 24.32 1.61
C GLN A 500 -9.18 23.94 3.09
#